data_AF-A0A8T2NJ04-F1
#
_entry.id   AF-A0A8T2NJ04-F1
#
_cell.length_a   1.000
_cell.length_b   1.000
_cell.length_c   1.000
_cell.angle_alpha   90.00
_cell.angle_beta   90.00
_cell.angle_gamma   90.00
#
_symmetry.space_group_name_H-M   'P 1'
#
loop_
_entity.id
_entity.type
_entity.pdbx_description
1 polymer ?
#
loop_
_entity_poly.entity_id
_entity_poly.type
_entity_poly.pdbx_seq_one_letter_code
_entity_poly.pdbx_strand_id
1 'polypeptide(L)'
;MNSTQLREEPKVISLPNEEMKMITNCERNNREHKTDEISTKRLIVRRGQRFILTFHTSISPDALEFTVQTGPAPSEASGTKCVFGINQRSSAKKSWEANVIDNTSACNVAITSPADASIGKYDLSVKNKFDMTKELCTESFVVLFNPWCAEDWVYLPSEPERQEYVMNEEGVIYRGSQYHISALEWDFGQFEDDIIDICLKLLDVNPKCLRNAGEDFSARCNPIYVGRVISAMVRLCSRATSTSQK
;
A
#
# COMPACT_ATOMS: atom_id res chain seq x y z
N MET A 1 -42.17 -49.24 36.34
CA MET A 1 -42.70 -47.92 35.95
C MET A 1 -41.52 -46.97 35.93
N ASN A 2 -41.22 -46.46 34.73
CA ASN A 2 -40.15 -45.50 34.43
C ASN A 2 -40.37 -44.17 35.13
N SER A 3 -39.28 -43.52 35.53
CA SER A 3 -39.11 -42.08 35.34
C SER A 3 -37.65 -41.71 35.48
N THR A 4 -36.96 -41.78 34.34
CA THR A 4 -35.65 -41.19 34.05
C THR A 4 -35.80 -39.66 34.09
N GLN A 5 -35.07 -38.95 34.95
CA GLN A 5 -34.91 -37.50 34.87
C GLN A 5 -33.45 -37.14 34.68
N LEU A 6 -33.12 -37.07 33.39
CA LEU A 6 -32.30 -36.08 32.68
C LEU A 6 -31.26 -35.32 33.52
N ARG A 7 -29.99 -35.67 33.29
CA ARG A 7 -28.84 -34.78 33.48
C ARG A 7 -29.04 -33.55 32.60
N GLU A 8 -29.09 -32.36 33.19
CA GLU A 8 -28.87 -31.13 32.44
C GLU A 8 -27.40 -31.11 31.99
N GLU A 9 -27.18 -31.29 30.69
CA GLU A 9 -25.90 -30.95 30.08
C GLU A 9 -25.72 -29.42 30.13
N PRO A 10 -24.51 -28.93 30.44
CA PRO A 10 -24.26 -27.50 30.37
C PRO A 10 -24.48 -27.03 28.93
N LYS A 11 -25.39 -26.07 28.75
CA LYS A 11 -25.55 -25.32 27.50
C LYS A 11 -24.17 -24.76 27.11
N VAL A 12 -23.56 -25.37 26.10
CA VAL A 12 -22.46 -24.76 25.35
C VAL A 12 -23.08 -23.56 24.64
N ILE A 13 -22.93 -22.40 25.24
CA ILE A 13 -23.19 -21.13 24.56
C ILE A 13 -22.03 -21.00 23.58
N SER A 14 -22.26 -21.39 22.32
CA SER A 14 -21.39 -21.03 21.22
C SER A 14 -21.32 -19.51 21.18
N LEU A 15 -20.16 -18.96 21.54
CA LEU A 15 -19.89 -17.54 21.40
C LEU A 15 -19.98 -17.17 19.91
N PRO A 16 -20.68 -16.08 19.57
CA PRO A 16 -20.89 -15.69 18.19
C PRO A 16 -19.63 -15.03 17.62
N ASN A 17 -19.22 -15.47 16.42
CA ASN A 17 -18.24 -14.84 15.53
C ASN A 17 -16.82 -14.62 16.10
N GLU A 18 -15.89 -15.53 15.81
CA GLU A 18 -14.46 -15.22 15.80
C GLU A 18 -14.19 -14.19 14.68
N GLU A 19 -14.14 -12.90 15.01
CA GLU A 19 -13.51 -11.91 14.14
C GLU A 19 -12.01 -12.20 14.07
N MET A 20 -11.52 -12.46 12.86
CA MET A 20 -10.10 -12.66 12.60
C MET A 20 -9.37 -11.35 12.87
N LYS A 21 -8.40 -11.37 13.79
CA LYS A 21 -7.58 -10.18 14.07
C LYS A 21 -6.35 -10.17 13.18
N MET A 22 -6.17 -9.09 12.43
CA MET A 22 -4.96 -8.80 11.66
C MET A 22 -4.13 -7.74 12.38
N ILE A 23 -2.81 -7.95 12.43
CA ILE A 23 -1.82 -7.02 12.97
C ILE A 23 -0.84 -6.68 11.84
N THR A 24 -0.72 -5.39 11.55
CA THR A 24 0.05 -4.86 10.42
C THR A 24 1.53 -4.69 10.69
N ASN A 25 1.97 -4.76 11.95
CA ASN A 25 3.37 -4.58 12.35
C ASN A 25 4.02 -3.29 11.78
N CYS A 26 3.28 -2.17 11.76
CA CYS A 26 3.66 -0.91 11.08
C CYS A 26 5.09 -0.47 11.37
N GLU A 27 5.50 -0.36 12.64
CA GLU A 27 6.85 0.11 13.01
C GLU A 27 7.98 -0.73 12.39
N ARG A 28 7.80 -2.06 12.34
CA ARG A 28 8.80 -2.96 11.77
C ARG A 28 8.80 -2.88 10.26
N ASN A 29 7.62 -3.02 9.66
CA ASN A 29 7.49 -3.01 8.20
C ASN A 29 7.96 -1.68 7.62
N ASN A 30 7.55 -0.54 8.18
CA ASN A 30 7.92 0.76 7.66
C ASN A 30 9.43 1.02 7.76
N ARG A 31 10.09 0.56 8.84
CA ARG A 31 11.55 0.64 8.98
C ARG A 31 12.30 -0.23 7.96
N GLU A 32 11.80 -1.43 7.69
CA GLU A 32 12.34 -2.30 6.63
C GLU A 32 12.11 -1.69 5.23
N HIS A 33 11.03 -0.93 5.05
CA HIS A 33 10.67 -0.25 3.80
C HIS A 33 11.17 1.20 3.67
N LYS A 34 11.90 1.73 4.65
CA LYS A 34 12.40 3.13 4.66
C LYS A 34 11.26 4.15 4.53
N THR A 35 10.25 3.98 5.36
CA THR A 35 9.02 4.80 5.40
C THR A 35 8.60 5.12 6.84
N ASP A 36 9.46 4.83 7.82
CA ASP A 36 9.21 5.09 9.24
C ASP A 36 9.24 6.57 9.62
N GLU A 37 9.95 7.41 8.83
CA GLU A 37 9.88 8.88 8.94
C GLU A 37 8.51 9.43 8.52
N ILE A 38 7.79 8.75 7.61
CA ILE A 38 6.44 9.16 7.17
C ILE A 38 5.39 8.79 8.22
N SER A 39 5.49 7.58 8.77
CA SER A 39 4.56 7.12 9.80
C SER A 39 5.09 5.89 10.54
N THR A 40 4.77 5.80 11.82
CA THR A 40 4.92 4.57 12.62
C THR A 40 3.59 3.88 12.91
N LYS A 41 2.46 4.56 12.61
CA LYS A 41 1.11 4.14 12.99
C LYS A 41 0.34 3.48 11.85
N ARG A 42 0.58 3.93 10.61
CA ARG A 42 -0.07 3.39 9.40
C ARG A 42 0.92 2.58 8.59
N LEU A 43 0.45 1.54 7.91
CA LEU A 43 1.29 0.69 7.07
C LEU A 43 1.60 1.40 5.74
N ILE A 44 2.87 1.72 5.51
CA ILE A 44 3.35 2.37 4.30
C ILE A 44 4.53 1.55 3.79
N VAL A 45 4.37 0.93 2.64
CA VAL A 45 5.36 0.01 2.06
C VAL A 45 5.80 0.47 0.69
N ARG A 46 6.92 -0.07 0.22
CA ARG A 46 7.44 0.13 -1.13
C ARG A 46 7.26 -1.14 -1.94
N ARG A 47 6.82 -1.01 -3.20
CA ARG A 47 6.50 -2.15 -4.07
C ARG A 47 7.69 -3.06 -4.33
N GLY A 48 7.47 -4.32 -4.73
CA GLY A 48 8.57 -5.26 -5.03
C GLY A 48 9.36 -5.72 -3.80
N GLN A 49 8.89 -5.43 -2.59
CA GLN A 49 9.51 -5.86 -1.34
C GLN A 49 8.43 -6.44 -0.41
N ARG A 50 8.80 -7.48 0.33
CA ARG A 50 7.91 -8.19 1.26
C ARG A 50 7.68 -7.40 2.54
N PHE A 51 6.45 -7.45 3.06
CA PHE A 51 6.08 -6.99 4.40
C PHE A 51 5.34 -8.09 5.15
N ILE A 52 5.33 -8.03 6.48
CA ILE A 52 4.83 -9.11 7.34
C ILE A 52 3.54 -8.69 8.03
N LEU A 53 2.48 -9.47 7.81
CA LEU A 53 1.22 -9.36 8.54
C LEU A 53 1.06 -10.56 9.47
N THR A 54 0.55 -10.31 10.68
CA THR A 54 0.27 -11.35 11.67
C THR A 54 -1.22 -11.54 11.80
N PHE A 55 -1.66 -12.79 11.66
CA PHE A 55 -3.05 -13.18 11.68
C PHE A 55 -3.34 -14.08 12.87
N HIS A 56 -4.25 -13.67 13.74
CA HIS A 56 -4.78 -14.50 14.80
C HIS A 56 -6.10 -15.11 14.34
N THR A 57 -6.05 -16.39 13.96
CA THR A 57 -7.19 -17.11 13.40
C THR A 57 -7.09 -18.60 13.72
N SER A 58 -8.25 -19.23 13.88
CA SER A 58 -8.41 -20.69 13.95
C SER A 58 -8.44 -21.34 12.55
N ILE A 59 -8.57 -20.52 11.50
CA ILE A 59 -8.62 -20.95 10.11
C ILE A 59 -7.22 -21.34 9.64
N SER A 60 -7.10 -22.48 8.95
CA SER A 60 -5.84 -22.90 8.33
C SER A 60 -5.31 -21.80 7.38
N PRO A 61 -4.01 -21.45 7.41
CA PRO A 61 -3.45 -20.45 6.52
C PRO A 61 -3.73 -20.74 5.03
N ASP A 62 -3.72 -22.00 4.62
CA ASP A 62 -3.97 -22.40 3.23
C ASP A 62 -5.40 -22.09 2.75
N ALA A 63 -6.34 -21.96 3.70
CA ALA A 63 -7.73 -21.59 3.43
C ALA A 63 -7.92 -20.07 3.28
N LEU A 64 -6.89 -19.26 3.57
CA LEU A 64 -6.96 -17.81 3.41
C LEU A 64 -6.79 -17.41 1.94
N GLU A 65 -7.67 -16.53 1.50
CA GLU A 65 -7.59 -15.82 0.22
C GLU A 65 -7.51 -14.32 0.48
N PHE A 66 -6.53 -13.69 -0.14
CA PHE A 66 -6.27 -12.26 -0.06
C PHE A 66 -6.78 -11.59 -1.34
N THR A 67 -7.48 -10.48 -1.17
CA THR A 67 -7.82 -9.58 -2.27
C THR A 67 -7.25 -8.21 -1.97
N VAL A 68 -6.31 -7.75 -2.80
CA VAL A 68 -5.79 -6.39 -2.77
C VAL A 68 -6.40 -5.59 -3.91
N GLN A 69 -6.81 -4.35 -3.63
CA GLN A 69 -7.40 -3.46 -4.63
C GLN A 69 -7.00 -2.01 -4.41
N THR A 70 -6.91 -1.25 -5.50
CA THR A 70 -6.68 0.19 -5.49
C THR A 70 -7.60 0.90 -6.48
N GLY A 71 -8.02 2.11 -6.12
CA GLY A 71 -8.85 2.97 -6.95
C GLY A 71 -10.34 2.61 -6.98
N PRO A 72 -11.16 3.44 -7.64
CA PRO A 72 -12.62 3.32 -7.60
C PRO A 72 -13.19 2.25 -8.55
N ALA A 73 -12.40 1.76 -9.52
CA ALA A 73 -12.81 0.75 -10.48
C ALA A 73 -11.74 -0.38 -10.59
N PRO A 74 -11.49 -1.11 -9.49
CA PRO A 74 -10.40 -2.08 -9.42
C PRO A 74 -10.67 -3.30 -10.32
N SER A 75 -9.67 -3.74 -11.08
CA SER A 75 -9.76 -4.92 -11.94
C SER A 75 -8.43 -5.63 -12.13
N GLU A 76 -8.48 -6.96 -12.26
CA GLU A 76 -7.27 -7.79 -12.45
C GLU A 76 -6.61 -7.55 -13.81
N ALA A 77 -7.41 -7.33 -14.85
CA ALA A 77 -6.92 -7.03 -16.20
C ALA A 77 -6.10 -5.72 -16.25
N SER A 78 -6.45 -4.73 -15.43
CA SER A 78 -5.72 -3.45 -15.33
C SER A 78 -4.60 -3.48 -14.29
N GLY A 79 -4.45 -4.57 -13.52
CA GLY A 79 -3.48 -4.69 -12.44
C GLY A 79 -3.78 -3.85 -11.20
N THR A 80 -5.03 -3.36 -11.05
CA THR A 80 -5.49 -2.59 -9.88
C THR A 80 -6.24 -3.45 -8.86
N LYS A 81 -6.50 -4.73 -9.19
CA LYS A 81 -6.99 -5.77 -8.28
C LYS A 81 -6.12 -7.01 -8.43
N CYS A 82 -5.90 -7.75 -7.35
CA CYS A 82 -5.31 -9.08 -7.41
C CYS A 82 -5.93 -9.96 -6.32
N VAL A 83 -6.40 -11.13 -6.72
CA VAL A 83 -6.81 -12.20 -5.80
C VAL A 83 -5.72 -13.28 -5.78
N PHE A 84 -5.31 -13.69 -4.57
CA PHE A 84 -4.22 -14.64 -4.39
C PHE A 84 -4.35 -15.39 -3.06
N GLY A 85 -3.85 -16.62 -3.04
CA GLY A 85 -3.79 -17.45 -1.83
C GLY A 85 -2.35 -17.66 -1.36
N ILE A 86 -2.22 -18.24 -0.17
CA ILE A 86 -0.92 -18.66 0.36
C ILE A 86 -0.28 -19.71 -0.56
N ASN A 87 1.01 -19.51 -0.90
CA ASN A 87 1.81 -20.39 -1.76
C ASN A 87 1.16 -20.69 -3.13
N GLN A 88 0.22 -19.86 -3.58
CA GLN A 88 -0.48 -20.00 -4.85
C GLN A 88 -0.01 -18.91 -5.81
N ARG A 89 0.44 -19.30 -7.00
CA ARG A 89 0.71 -18.34 -8.07
C ARG A 89 -0.62 -17.76 -8.57
N SER A 90 -0.79 -16.45 -8.48
CA SER A 90 -1.94 -15.78 -9.10
C SER A 90 -1.79 -15.85 -10.62
N SER A 91 -2.92 -15.94 -11.33
CA SER A 91 -2.96 -15.82 -12.79
C SER A 91 -2.94 -14.35 -13.25
N ALA A 92 -2.95 -13.40 -12.32
CA ALA A 92 -2.94 -11.98 -12.60
C ALA A 92 -1.62 -11.53 -13.24
N LYS A 93 -1.70 -10.56 -14.17
CA LYS A 93 -0.54 -9.95 -14.84
C LYS A 93 0.49 -9.37 -13.85
N LYS A 94 -0.01 -8.89 -12.70
CA LYS A 94 0.77 -8.34 -11.58
C LYS A 94 0.44 -9.14 -10.33
N SER A 95 1.01 -10.34 -10.23
CA SER A 95 0.73 -11.27 -9.14
C SER A 95 1.31 -10.75 -7.84
N TRP A 96 0.46 -10.59 -6.83
CA TRP A 96 0.90 -10.51 -5.45
C TRP A 96 1.16 -11.94 -4.94
N GLU A 97 2.03 -12.05 -3.95
CA GLU A 97 2.40 -13.34 -3.35
C GLU A 97 2.21 -13.31 -1.85
N ALA A 98 1.76 -14.43 -1.28
CA ALA A 98 1.65 -14.63 0.17
C ALA A 98 2.35 -15.93 0.56
N ASN A 99 3.27 -15.85 1.52
CA ASN A 99 4.03 -17.00 2.03
C ASN A 99 3.97 -17.05 3.56
N VAL A 100 3.71 -18.22 4.14
CA VAL A 100 3.73 -18.41 5.60
C VAL A 100 5.20 -18.43 6.07
N ILE A 101 5.52 -17.59 7.05
CA ILE A 101 6.83 -17.58 7.71
C ILE A 101 6.80 -18.50 8.93
N ASP A 102 5.75 -18.41 9.73
CA ASP A 102 5.56 -19.21 10.95
C ASP A 102 4.08 -19.58 11.12
N ASN A 103 3.83 -20.81 11.56
CA ASN A 103 2.51 -21.43 11.65
C ASN A 103 2.14 -21.81 13.11
N THR A 104 2.44 -20.93 14.05
CA THR A 104 2.01 -21.06 15.46
C THR A 104 0.58 -20.52 15.63
N SER A 105 0.13 -20.28 16.87
CA SER A 105 -1.18 -19.68 17.18
C SER A 105 -1.38 -18.27 16.61
N ALA A 106 -0.31 -17.64 16.14
CA ALA A 106 -0.33 -16.42 15.34
C ALA A 106 0.37 -16.73 14.01
N CYS A 107 -0.38 -16.75 12.91
CA CYS A 107 0.19 -17.03 11.60
C CYS A 107 0.84 -15.77 11.04
N ASN A 108 2.16 -15.81 10.85
CA ASN A 108 2.90 -14.73 10.20
C ASN A 108 2.96 -14.99 8.71
N VAL A 109 2.42 -14.06 7.92
CA VAL A 109 2.38 -14.14 6.46
C VAL A 109 3.20 -13.01 5.88
N ALA A 110 4.19 -13.36 5.06
CA ALA A 110 4.89 -12.41 4.20
C ALA A 110 4.06 -12.16 2.94
N ILE A 111 3.66 -10.91 2.73
CA ILE A 111 3.02 -10.47 1.49
C ILE A 111 4.05 -9.71 0.65
N THR A 112 4.18 -10.09 -0.62
CA THR A 112 5.06 -9.42 -1.58
C THR A 112 4.20 -8.85 -2.71
N SER A 113 4.34 -7.54 -2.95
CA SER A 113 3.78 -6.90 -4.14
C SER A 113 4.75 -7.04 -5.32
N PRO A 114 4.26 -7.07 -6.57
CA PRO A 114 5.14 -7.03 -7.73
C PRO A 114 5.84 -5.67 -7.85
N ALA A 115 7.06 -5.64 -8.39
CA ALA A 115 7.84 -4.41 -8.54
C ALA A 115 7.22 -3.39 -9.51
N ASP A 116 6.24 -3.82 -10.33
CA ASP A 116 5.47 -2.97 -11.22
C ASP A 116 4.03 -2.71 -10.72
N ALA A 117 3.72 -2.98 -9.44
CA ALA A 117 2.43 -2.61 -8.85
C ALA A 117 2.15 -1.11 -9.00
N SER A 118 0.87 -0.73 -9.17
CA SER A 118 0.49 0.69 -9.11
C SER A 118 0.78 1.27 -7.73
N ILE A 119 1.23 2.52 -7.67
CA ILE A 119 1.38 3.21 -6.38
C ILE A 119 0.05 3.83 -5.94
N GLY A 120 -0.14 3.98 -4.62
CA GLY A 120 -1.30 4.62 -4.04
C GLY A 120 -1.83 3.91 -2.80
N LYS A 121 -3.05 4.30 -2.40
CA LYS A 121 -3.79 3.62 -1.33
C LYS A 121 -4.35 2.29 -1.84
N TYR A 122 -4.15 1.24 -1.05
CA TYR A 122 -4.69 -0.09 -1.26
C TYR A 122 -5.58 -0.48 -0.10
N ASP A 123 -6.59 -1.29 -0.41
CA ASP A 123 -7.39 -2.03 0.57
C ASP A 123 -7.07 -3.52 0.41
N LEU A 124 -6.71 -4.15 1.52
CA LEU A 124 -6.53 -5.59 1.65
C LEU A 124 -7.77 -6.17 2.34
N SER A 125 -8.40 -7.15 1.72
CA SER A 125 -9.47 -7.95 2.34
C SER A 125 -9.07 -9.41 2.38
N VAL A 126 -9.45 -10.10 3.45
CA VAL A 126 -9.17 -11.53 3.64
C VAL A 126 -10.47 -12.31 3.73
N LYS A 127 -10.55 -13.42 3.00
CA LYS A 127 -11.70 -14.33 2.98
C LYS A 127 -11.25 -15.77 3.22
N ASN A 128 -12.20 -16.60 3.62
CA ASN A 128 -12.01 -18.05 3.61
C ASN A 128 -12.39 -18.58 2.23
N LYS A 129 -11.49 -19.30 1.55
CA LYS A 129 -11.75 -19.92 0.23
C LYS A 129 -12.97 -20.83 0.22
N PHE A 130 -13.30 -21.45 1.36
CA PHE A 130 -14.43 -22.35 1.50
C PHE A 130 -15.74 -21.63 1.90
N ASP A 131 -15.64 -20.38 2.35
CA ASP A 131 -16.78 -19.53 2.66
C ASP A 131 -16.52 -18.09 2.19
N MET A 132 -16.81 -17.87 0.90
CA MET A 132 -16.61 -16.60 0.21
C MET A 132 -17.71 -15.56 0.52
N THR A 133 -18.68 -15.91 1.37
CA THR A 133 -19.83 -15.04 1.65
C THR A 133 -19.49 -13.92 2.64
N LYS A 134 -18.43 -14.09 3.45
CA LYS A 134 -18.06 -13.17 4.52
C LYS A 134 -16.59 -12.74 4.43
N GLU A 135 -16.34 -11.44 4.60
CA GLU A 135 -14.99 -10.91 4.82
C GLU A 135 -14.58 -11.16 6.27
N LEU A 136 -13.38 -11.74 6.44
CA LEU A 136 -12.83 -12.07 7.76
C LEU A 136 -12.20 -10.84 8.41
N CYS A 137 -11.44 -10.07 7.63
CA CYS A 137 -10.86 -8.79 8.05
C CYS A 137 -10.51 -7.93 6.83
N THR A 138 -10.30 -6.63 7.06
CA THR A 138 -9.90 -5.66 6.03
C THR A 138 -8.96 -4.63 6.64
N GLU A 139 -8.01 -4.14 5.86
CA GLU A 139 -7.09 -3.06 6.25
C GLU A 139 -6.68 -2.22 5.05
N SER A 140 -6.40 -0.94 5.29
CA SER A 140 -5.87 -0.05 4.26
C SER A 140 -4.38 0.20 4.47
N PHE A 141 -3.63 0.28 3.38
CA PHE A 141 -2.21 0.59 3.42
C PHE A 141 -1.78 1.37 2.18
N VAL A 142 -0.57 1.94 2.20
CA VAL A 142 -0.03 2.72 1.08
C VAL A 142 1.13 1.97 0.44
N VAL A 143 1.15 1.93 -0.89
CA VAL A 143 2.24 1.38 -1.70
C VAL A 143 2.93 2.51 -2.45
N LEU A 144 4.24 2.64 -2.27
CA LEU A 144 5.10 3.62 -2.94
C LEU A 144 6.07 2.93 -3.92
N PHE A 145 6.73 3.76 -4.74
CA PHE A 145 7.86 3.32 -5.55
C PHE A 145 9.03 2.85 -4.67
N ASN A 146 9.85 1.93 -5.20
CA ASN A 146 10.93 1.31 -4.45
C ASN A 146 12.32 1.48 -5.10
N PRO A 147 13.06 2.54 -4.74
CA PRO A 147 14.45 2.72 -5.17
C PRO A 147 15.43 1.65 -4.66
N TRP A 148 15.05 0.82 -3.67
CA TRP A 148 15.86 -0.27 -3.13
C TRP A 148 15.62 -1.61 -3.84
N CYS A 149 14.56 -1.74 -4.64
CA CYS A 149 14.23 -2.96 -5.36
C CYS A 149 14.83 -2.94 -6.76
N ALA A 150 15.73 -3.88 -7.07
CA ALA A 150 16.42 -3.95 -8.37
C ALA A 150 15.49 -4.19 -9.58
N GLU A 151 14.30 -4.73 -9.34
CA GLU A 151 13.28 -4.97 -10.36
C GLU A 151 12.38 -3.75 -10.60
N ASP A 152 12.42 -2.75 -9.71
CA ASP A 152 11.67 -1.52 -9.86
C ASP A 152 12.36 -0.59 -10.86
N TRP A 153 11.55 0.07 -11.70
CA TRP A 153 12.03 1.03 -12.69
C TRP A 153 12.71 2.26 -12.09
N VAL A 154 12.48 2.56 -10.81
CA VAL A 154 13.15 3.65 -10.08
C VAL A 154 14.37 3.19 -9.27
N TYR A 155 14.85 1.96 -9.49
CA TYR A 155 16.00 1.42 -8.75
C TYR A 155 17.23 2.33 -8.84
N LEU A 156 17.82 2.59 -7.68
CA LEU A 156 19.11 3.27 -7.55
C LEU A 156 20.10 2.33 -6.85
N PRO A 157 21.21 1.93 -7.51
CA PRO A 157 22.17 0.98 -6.95
C PRO A 157 23.01 1.59 -5.83
N SER A 158 23.22 2.91 -5.84
CA SER A 158 24.06 3.63 -4.89
C SER A 158 23.27 4.01 -3.63
N GLU A 159 23.70 3.52 -2.47
CA GLU A 159 23.08 3.91 -1.19
C GLU A 159 23.17 5.42 -0.93
N PRO A 160 24.31 6.10 -1.14
CA PRO A 160 24.38 7.56 -1.03
C PRO A 160 23.36 8.31 -1.91
N GLU A 161 23.13 7.84 -3.15
CA GLU A 161 22.14 8.46 -4.04
C GLU A 161 20.71 8.24 -3.54
N ARG A 162 20.40 7.09 -2.96
CA ARG A 162 19.09 6.84 -2.34
C ARG A 162 18.86 7.74 -1.13
N GLN A 163 19.90 7.94 -0.32
CA GLN A 163 19.80 8.86 0.81
C GLN A 163 19.58 10.30 0.29
N GLU A 164 20.36 10.75 -0.69
CA GLU A 164 20.24 12.12 -1.21
C GLU A 164 18.94 12.38 -1.99
N TYR A 165 18.52 11.48 -2.87
CA TYR A 165 17.39 11.75 -3.78
C TYR A 165 16.02 11.32 -3.25
N VAL A 166 15.98 10.61 -2.12
CA VAL A 166 14.73 10.05 -1.58
C VAL A 166 14.54 10.41 -0.11
N MET A 167 15.57 10.22 0.71
CA MET A 167 15.46 10.38 2.17
C MET A 167 15.82 11.79 2.64
N ASN A 168 16.64 12.54 1.90
CA ASN A 168 17.01 13.89 2.28
C ASN A 168 15.83 14.86 2.06
N GLU A 169 15.38 15.51 3.13
CA GLU A 169 14.28 16.47 3.12
C GLU A 169 14.77 17.91 2.96
N GLU A 170 16.07 18.14 3.01
CA GLU A 170 16.67 19.46 2.84
C GLU A 170 17.53 19.49 1.57
N GLY A 171 17.48 20.59 0.85
CA GLY A 171 18.22 20.74 -0.39
C GLY A 171 18.58 22.17 -0.74
N VAL A 172 19.17 22.30 -1.92
CA VAL A 172 19.61 23.59 -2.44
C VAL A 172 19.06 23.79 -3.86
N ILE A 173 18.37 24.89 -4.07
CA ILE A 173 17.95 25.37 -5.39
C ILE A 173 18.95 26.42 -5.87
N TYR A 174 19.70 26.09 -6.91
CA TYR A 174 20.60 27.04 -7.56
C TYR A 174 19.83 28.03 -8.43
N ARG A 175 20.08 29.33 -8.23
CA ARG A 175 19.45 30.44 -8.96
C ARG A 175 20.45 31.53 -9.31
N GLY A 176 20.04 32.49 -10.14
CA GLY A 176 20.87 33.62 -10.56
C GLY A 176 21.23 33.52 -12.03
N SER A 177 22.48 33.86 -12.37
CA SER A 177 22.98 33.82 -13.75
C SER A 177 24.25 32.97 -13.85
N GLN A 178 24.68 32.65 -15.07
CA GLN A 178 25.96 31.97 -15.30
C GLN A 178 27.17 32.69 -14.69
N TYR A 179 27.07 34.01 -14.45
CA TYR A 179 28.13 34.84 -13.87
C TYR A 179 27.99 35.01 -12.35
N HIS A 180 26.81 34.71 -11.81
CA HIS A 180 26.50 34.89 -10.40
C HIS A 180 25.51 33.82 -9.96
N ILE A 181 26.05 32.66 -9.59
CA ILE A 181 25.30 31.53 -9.07
C ILE A 181 25.09 31.77 -7.58
N SER A 182 23.84 31.68 -7.15
CA SER A 182 23.44 31.76 -5.75
C SER A 182 22.72 30.48 -5.34
N ALA A 183 23.01 30.01 -4.13
CA ALA A 183 22.31 28.90 -3.51
C ALA A 183 21.13 29.43 -2.70
N LEU A 184 19.98 28.77 -2.82
CA LEU A 184 18.83 28.96 -1.95
C LEU A 184 18.60 27.64 -1.23
N GLU A 185 18.77 27.63 0.09
CA GLU A 185 18.35 26.51 0.94
C GLU A 185 16.84 26.31 0.79
N TRP A 186 16.43 25.05 0.70
CA TRP A 186 15.05 24.66 0.48
C TRP A 186 14.71 23.45 1.33
N ASP A 187 13.65 23.58 2.11
CA ASP A 187 13.05 22.48 2.85
C ASP A 187 11.96 21.83 1.97
N PHE A 188 12.16 20.56 1.63
CA PHE A 188 11.20 19.76 0.88
C PHE A 188 10.11 19.18 1.78
N GLY A 189 10.45 18.81 3.03
CA GLY A 189 9.53 18.25 4.03
C GLY A 189 8.63 17.13 3.51
N GLN A 190 9.14 16.20 2.69
CA GLN A 190 8.30 15.18 2.06
C GLN A 190 7.71 14.15 3.04
N PHE A 191 8.27 14.02 4.24
CA PHE A 191 7.83 13.09 5.28
C PHE A 191 7.04 13.76 6.39
N GLU A 192 6.88 15.09 6.34
CA GLU A 192 6.01 15.83 7.24
C GLU A 192 4.57 15.30 7.23
N ASP A 193 3.87 15.53 8.34
CA ASP A 193 2.51 15.06 8.56
C ASP A 193 1.58 15.48 7.39
N ASP A 194 0.70 14.57 7.00
CA ASP A 194 -0.29 14.72 5.91
C ASP A 194 0.29 14.91 4.48
N ILE A 195 1.59 15.16 4.29
CA ILE A 195 2.16 15.43 2.95
C ILE A 195 1.94 14.26 2.00
N ILE A 196 2.10 13.02 2.47
CA ILE A 196 1.83 11.84 1.64
C ILE A 196 0.36 11.76 1.21
N ASP A 197 -0.58 12.04 2.12
CA ASP A 197 -2.01 12.00 1.84
C ASP A 197 -2.40 13.12 0.86
N ILE A 198 -1.80 14.31 0.98
CA ILE A 198 -1.93 15.41 0.04
C ILE A 198 -1.39 15.01 -1.35
N CYS A 199 -0.22 14.35 -1.41
CA CYS A 199 0.37 13.91 -2.68
C CYS A 199 -0.51 12.86 -3.37
N LEU A 200 -1.06 11.89 -2.63
CA LEU A 200 -2.02 10.93 -3.17
C LEU A 200 -3.30 11.62 -3.62
N LYS A 201 -3.80 12.59 -2.85
CA LYS A 201 -4.97 13.38 -3.24
C LYS A 201 -4.73 14.19 -4.50
N LEU A 202 -3.53 14.74 -4.68
CA LEU A 202 -3.13 15.47 -5.88
C LEU A 202 -3.21 14.58 -7.13
N LEU A 203 -2.83 13.30 -7.01
CA LEU A 203 -3.01 12.32 -8.08
C LEU A 203 -4.49 12.04 -8.33
N ASP A 204 -5.32 11.96 -7.30
CA ASP A 204 -6.75 11.66 -7.47
C ASP A 204 -7.55 12.78 -8.13
N VAL A 205 -7.16 14.04 -7.95
CA VAL A 205 -7.85 15.20 -8.53
C VAL A 205 -7.31 15.60 -9.91
N ASN A 206 -6.40 14.81 -10.48
CA ASN A 206 -5.81 15.14 -11.77
C ASN A 206 -6.83 14.97 -12.93
N PRO A 207 -6.76 15.78 -14.01
CA PRO A 207 -7.74 15.72 -15.11
C PRO A 207 -7.88 14.36 -15.78
N LYS A 208 -6.83 13.54 -15.81
CA LYS A 208 -6.91 12.18 -16.37
C LYS A 208 -7.67 11.24 -15.44
N CYS A 209 -7.46 11.33 -14.13
CA CYS A 209 -8.25 10.58 -13.13
C CYS A 209 -9.73 10.98 -13.19
N LEU A 210 -10.04 12.29 -13.25
CA LEU A 210 -11.42 12.77 -13.35
C LEU A 210 -12.13 12.30 -14.63
N ARG A 211 -11.38 12.10 -15.72
CA ARG A 211 -11.92 11.58 -16.99
C ARG A 211 -12.08 10.06 -16.99
N ASN A 212 -11.08 9.34 -16.51
CA ASN A 212 -11.07 7.89 -16.45
C ASN A 212 -10.20 7.40 -15.28
N ALA A 213 -10.83 7.22 -14.11
CA ALA A 213 -10.11 6.83 -12.89
C ALA A 213 -9.50 5.42 -13.00
N GLY A 214 -10.17 4.45 -13.63
CA GLY A 214 -9.64 3.10 -13.76
C GLY A 214 -8.33 3.04 -14.55
N GLU A 215 -8.27 3.78 -15.66
CA GLU A 215 -7.04 3.90 -16.47
C GLU A 215 -5.94 4.67 -15.75
N ASP A 216 -6.29 5.78 -15.06
CA ASP A 216 -5.32 6.56 -14.28
C ASP A 216 -4.66 5.71 -13.19
N PHE A 217 -5.45 5.02 -12.37
CA PHE A 217 -4.94 4.15 -11.30
C PHE A 217 -4.10 2.98 -11.84
N SER A 218 -4.46 2.42 -13.01
CA SER A 218 -3.63 1.42 -13.68
C SER A 218 -2.29 2.01 -14.15
N ALA A 219 -2.30 3.23 -14.71
CA ALA A 219 -1.11 3.91 -15.21
C ALA A 219 -0.15 4.38 -14.10
N ARG A 220 -0.61 4.49 -12.84
CA ARG A 220 0.23 4.84 -11.67
C ARG A 220 1.34 3.83 -11.38
N CYS A 221 1.39 2.67 -12.05
CA CYS A 221 2.55 1.80 -11.99
C CYS A 221 3.81 2.36 -12.68
N ASN A 222 3.64 3.38 -13.52
CA ASN A 222 4.71 3.91 -14.34
C ASN A 222 5.21 5.26 -13.75
N PRO A 223 6.47 5.37 -13.26
CA PRO A 223 7.02 6.62 -12.73
C PRO A 223 7.06 7.76 -13.77
N ILE A 224 7.21 7.49 -15.07
CA ILE A 224 7.11 8.51 -16.12
C ILE A 224 5.69 9.09 -16.19
N TYR A 225 4.67 8.24 -16.06
CA TYR A 225 3.28 8.70 -16.01
C TYR A 225 3.04 9.58 -14.78
N VAL A 226 3.43 9.10 -13.60
CA VAL A 226 3.25 9.82 -12.33
C VAL A 226 4.00 11.16 -12.36
N GLY A 227 5.26 11.17 -12.80
CA GLY A 227 6.05 12.40 -12.93
C GLY A 227 5.41 13.44 -13.87
N ARG A 228 4.84 12.99 -15.00
CA ARG A 228 4.08 13.87 -15.91
C ARG A 228 2.82 14.44 -15.27
N VAL A 229 2.08 13.63 -14.51
CA VAL A 229 0.87 14.08 -13.81
C VAL A 229 1.24 15.12 -12.75
N ILE A 230 2.21 14.83 -11.88
CA ILE A 230 2.62 15.76 -10.82
C ILE A 230 3.12 17.08 -11.41
N SER A 231 4.01 17.03 -12.41
CA SER A 231 4.53 18.24 -13.07
C SER A 231 3.41 19.11 -13.68
N ALA A 232 2.41 18.47 -14.28
CA ALA A 232 1.24 19.17 -14.81
C ALA A 232 0.39 19.79 -13.69
N MET A 233 0.14 19.05 -12.60
CA MET A 233 -0.67 19.52 -11.48
C MET A 233 -0.05 20.72 -10.76
N VAL A 234 1.27 20.72 -10.53
CA VAL A 234 1.98 21.85 -9.93
C VAL A 234 1.85 23.11 -10.82
N ARG A 235 1.96 22.96 -12.14
CA ARG A 235 1.79 24.08 -13.09
C ARG A 235 0.33 24.58 -13.16
N LEU A 236 -0.65 23.70 -13.04
CA LEU A 236 -2.06 24.07 -13.10
C LEU A 236 -2.50 24.81 -11.84
N CYS A 237 -2.05 24.36 -10.66
CA CYS A 237 -2.31 25.04 -9.39
C CYS A 237 -1.77 26.48 -9.38
N SER A 238 -0.58 26.74 -9.93
CA SER A 238 -0.02 28.11 -9.99
C SER A 238 -0.76 29.06 -10.95
N ARG A 239 -1.44 28.53 -11.97
CA ARG A 239 -2.30 29.35 -12.85
C ARG A 239 -3.64 29.67 -12.20
N ALA A 240 -4.22 28.76 -11.41
CA ALA A 240 -5.47 29.02 -10.70
C ALA A 240 -5.33 30.15 -9.66
N THR A 241 -4.19 30.23 -8.96
CA THR A 241 -3.94 31.29 -7.97
C THR A 241 -3.71 32.66 -8.61
N SER A 242 -3.06 32.73 -9.78
CA SER A 242 -2.85 33.99 -10.51
C SER A 242 -4.11 34.53 -11.19
N THR A 243 -5.11 33.69 -11.44
CA THR A 243 -6.39 34.12 -12.05
C THR A 243 -7.37 34.64 -11.00
N SER A 244 -7.17 34.33 -9.72
CA SER A 244 -8.00 34.80 -8.59
C SER A 244 -7.52 36.14 -7.98
N GLN A 245 -6.46 36.74 -8.55
CA GLN A 245 -5.92 38.04 -8.15
C GLN A 245 -6.11 39.13 -9.24
N LYS A 246 -7.08 38.94 -10.15
CA LYS A 246 -7.48 39.95 -11.15
C LYS A 246 -8.95 40.29 -11.02
#